data_AF-A0AAW0RBL8-F1
#
_entry.id   AF-A0AAW0RBL8-F1
#
_cell.length_a   1.000
_cell.length_b   1.000
_cell.length_c   1.000
_cell.angle_alpha   90.00
_cell.angle_beta   90.00
_cell.angle_gamma   90.00
#
_symmetry.space_group_name_H-M   'P 1'
#
loop_
_entity.id
_entity.type
_entity.pdbx_description
1 polymer ?
#
loop_
_entity_poly.entity_id
_entity_poly.type
_entity_poly.pdbx_seq_one_letter_code
_entity_poly.pdbx_strand_id
1 'polypeptide(L)'
;MKVNFALLLVASGYVASHAGMQYPQDPVGHEWRRTSLDSRSPCPGLNILANHGYLPRDGRNINKTILSQAATEAYGFPPHFNDGVVDGILKAHLQTTGTNDTFHLGDLSLPASHNVCEFDGSLSRGDTFFGDASHFDIGVWYRTGSRLGLYDLNYDHKHVFHSGGSSNGTAGNGSTANPGPTAYVSVETATLAQAARYREAMAANKDFTVGVVNGSIGTSAFYLYTMWDDAAQAAPKSWVRSFFEEERIPYKYGFPSPGAPKRGDHMRELSQQIYDITMGV
;
A
#
# COMPACT_ATOMS: atom_id res chain seq x y z
N MET A 1 58.34 -37.02 44.63
CA MET A 1 57.58 -37.65 43.53
C MET A 1 56.44 -36.73 43.17
N LYS A 2 56.45 -36.15 41.96
CA LYS A 2 55.37 -35.34 41.40
C LYS A 2 54.49 -36.25 40.55
N VAL A 3 53.18 -36.23 40.76
CA VAL A 3 52.21 -36.82 39.83
C VAL A 3 51.29 -35.70 39.37
N ASN A 4 51.36 -35.41 38.08
CA ASN A 4 50.53 -34.42 37.38
C ASN A 4 49.16 -35.02 37.08
N PHE A 5 48.09 -34.32 37.46
CA PHE A 5 46.77 -34.50 36.85
C PHE A 5 46.44 -33.24 36.05
N ALA A 6 46.53 -33.35 34.73
CA ALA A 6 46.01 -32.36 33.80
C ALA A 6 44.51 -32.63 33.63
N LEU A 7 43.65 -31.74 34.14
CA LEU A 7 42.24 -31.73 33.84
C LEU A 7 41.99 -30.65 32.76
N LEU A 8 41.75 -31.11 31.53
CA LEU A 8 41.24 -30.26 30.44
C LEU A 8 39.81 -29.83 30.79
N LEU A 9 39.61 -28.53 30.98
CA LEU A 9 38.29 -27.89 30.88
C LEU A 9 38.35 -26.94 29.69
N VAL A 10 37.94 -27.43 28.52
CA VAL A 10 37.62 -26.59 27.37
C VAL A 10 36.22 -26.04 27.62
N ALA A 11 36.14 -24.89 28.29
CA ALA A 11 34.93 -24.09 28.24
C ALA A 11 34.89 -23.41 26.88
N SER A 12 34.32 -24.09 25.87
CA SER A 12 33.86 -23.45 24.65
C SER A 12 32.72 -22.50 25.03
N GLY A 13 33.09 -21.26 25.35
CA GLY A 13 32.17 -20.14 25.36
C GLY A 13 31.72 -19.87 23.93
N TYR A 14 30.72 -20.61 23.45
CA TYR A 14 29.85 -20.11 22.40
C TYR A 14 29.08 -18.93 23.01
N VAL A 15 29.66 -17.74 22.93
CA VAL A 15 28.82 -16.55 22.84
C VAL A 15 28.17 -16.67 21.47
N ALA A 16 26.98 -17.27 21.42
CA ALA A 16 26.08 -17.03 20.30
C ALA A 16 25.82 -15.53 20.31
N SER A 17 26.59 -14.79 19.51
CA SER A 17 26.19 -13.49 19.04
C SER A 17 24.83 -13.70 18.41
N HIS A 18 23.78 -13.41 19.17
CA HIS A 18 22.52 -13.03 18.60
C HIS A 18 22.86 -11.72 17.88
N ALA A 19 23.35 -11.84 16.64
CA ALA A 19 23.19 -10.78 15.67
C ALA A 19 21.68 -10.56 15.65
N GLY A 20 21.25 -9.61 16.48
CA GLY A 20 19.87 -9.18 16.51
C GLY A 20 19.51 -8.91 15.07
N MET A 21 18.43 -9.52 14.61
CA MET A 21 17.86 -9.21 13.32
C MET A 21 17.60 -7.70 13.33
N GLN A 22 18.54 -6.93 12.80
CA GLN A 22 18.39 -5.49 12.72
C GLN A 22 17.40 -5.29 11.59
N TYR A 23 16.12 -5.16 11.96
CA TYR A 23 15.08 -4.74 11.04
C TYR A 23 15.65 -3.56 10.25
N PRO A 24 15.61 -3.58 8.90
CA PRO A 24 16.11 -2.47 8.12
C PRO A 24 15.43 -1.21 8.64
N GLN A 25 16.22 -0.35 9.27
CA GLN A 25 15.76 1.00 9.55
C GLN A 25 15.52 1.68 8.21
N ASP A 26 14.77 2.77 8.21
CA ASP A 26 14.65 3.58 7.00
C ASP A 26 16.07 3.88 6.47
N PRO A 27 16.29 3.85 5.13
CA PRO A 27 17.59 4.13 4.56
C PRO A 27 18.09 5.52 5.00
N VAL A 28 19.40 5.65 5.19
CA VAL A 28 20.03 6.92 5.59
C VAL A 28 19.66 8.01 4.57
N GLY A 29 19.15 9.14 5.06
CA GLY A 29 18.65 10.25 4.23
C GLY A 29 17.18 10.11 3.81
N HIS A 30 16.63 8.89 3.91
CA HIS A 30 15.24 8.57 3.60
C HIS A 30 14.44 8.20 4.84
N GLU A 31 14.80 8.73 6.01
CA GLU A 31 14.05 8.53 7.24
C GLU A 31 12.63 9.08 7.10
N TRP A 32 11.66 8.34 7.63
CA TRP A 32 10.27 8.77 7.64
C TRP A 32 10.11 9.99 8.54
N ARG A 33 9.64 11.11 7.99
CA ARG A 33 9.42 12.37 8.68
C ARG A 33 8.29 13.14 8.02
N ARG A 34 7.40 13.72 8.82
CA ARG A 34 6.31 14.58 8.37
C ARG A 34 6.08 15.73 9.34
N THR A 35 5.80 16.92 8.81
CA THR A 35 5.33 18.07 9.59
C THR A 35 3.91 18.47 9.13
N SER A 36 3.20 19.26 9.94
CA SER A 36 1.87 19.76 9.59
C SER A 36 1.88 20.86 8.53
N LEU A 37 3.03 21.43 8.20
CA LEU A 37 3.18 22.47 7.18
C LEU A 37 3.40 21.91 5.77
N ASP A 38 3.76 20.62 5.68
CA ASP A 38 4.06 19.96 4.42
C ASP A 38 2.77 19.71 3.62
N SER A 39 2.86 19.87 2.29
CA SER A 39 1.74 19.59 1.38
C SER A 39 1.65 18.08 1.15
N ARG A 40 0.43 17.55 1.21
CA ARG A 40 0.12 16.14 0.94
C ARG A 40 -1.16 16.05 0.11
N SER A 41 -1.37 14.87 -0.48
CA SER A 41 -2.42 14.55 -1.44
C SER A 41 -3.41 13.51 -0.87
N PRO A 42 -4.53 13.21 -1.55
CA PRO A 42 -5.31 12.00 -1.30
C PRO A 42 -4.56 10.70 -1.59
N CYS A 43 -3.42 10.74 -2.31
CA CYS A 43 -2.66 9.56 -2.71
C CYS A 43 -1.62 9.15 -1.65
N PRO A 44 -1.81 8.01 -0.95
CA PRO A 44 -0.82 7.53 0.02
C PRO A 44 0.53 7.23 -0.63
N GLY A 45 0.55 6.72 -1.86
CA GLY A 45 1.78 6.41 -2.60
C GLY A 45 2.68 7.63 -2.81
N LEU A 46 2.11 8.79 -3.14
CA LEU A 46 2.88 10.04 -3.29
C LEU A 46 3.29 10.62 -1.95
N ASN A 47 2.40 10.53 -0.95
CA ASN A 47 2.67 11.03 0.40
C ASN A 47 3.84 10.27 1.05
N ILE A 48 3.92 8.96 0.86
CA ILE A 48 5.05 8.11 1.30
C ILE A 48 6.37 8.63 0.72
N LEU A 49 6.43 8.90 -0.58
CA LEU A 49 7.65 9.39 -1.23
C LEU A 49 8.12 10.71 -0.61
N ALA A 50 7.21 11.63 -0.31
CA ALA A 50 7.54 12.89 0.36
C ALA A 50 7.90 12.68 1.84
N ASN A 51 7.20 11.80 2.56
CA ASN A 51 7.49 11.46 3.95
C ASN A 51 8.88 10.83 4.12
N HIS A 52 9.34 10.07 3.13
CA HIS A 52 10.70 9.50 3.08
C HIS A 52 11.71 10.39 2.33
N GLY A 53 11.33 11.57 1.86
CA GLY A 53 12.25 12.48 1.18
C GLY A 53 12.79 12.00 -0.18
N TYR A 54 12.13 11.02 -0.82
CA TYR A 54 12.38 10.71 -2.24
C TYR A 54 11.77 11.79 -3.14
N LEU A 55 10.60 12.33 -2.76
CA LEU A 55 10.11 13.62 -3.24
C LEU A 55 10.55 14.73 -2.28
N PRO A 56 10.54 16.01 -2.70
CA PRO A 56 10.66 17.14 -1.79
C PRO A 56 9.74 16.95 -0.56
N ARG A 57 10.31 17.00 0.64
CA ARG A 57 9.57 16.65 1.89
C ARG A 57 8.39 17.58 2.15
N ASP A 58 8.51 18.83 1.71
CA ASP A 58 7.43 19.82 1.74
C ASP A 58 6.31 19.53 0.74
N GLY A 59 6.47 18.56 -0.16
CA GLY A 59 5.48 18.13 -1.14
C GLY A 59 5.22 19.15 -2.25
N ARG A 60 6.20 19.99 -2.60
CA ARG A 60 6.02 21.10 -3.55
C ARG A 60 6.94 21.03 -4.76
N ASN A 61 6.53 21.68 -5.86
CA ASN A 61 7.31 21.86 -7.08
C ASN A 61 7.82 20.55 -7.69
N ILE A 62 6.94 19.55 -7.78
CA ILE A 62 7.25 18.22 -8.30
C ILE A 62 6.98 18.20 -9.80
N ASN A 63 7.96 17.83 -10.62
CA ASN A 63 7.78 17.57 -12.05
C ASN A 63 7.86 16.06 -12.36
N LYS A 64 7.67 15.70 -13.63
CA LYS A 64 7.76 14.30 -14.12
C LYS A 64 9.07 13.62 -13.76
N THR A 65 10.20 14.29 -14.00
CA THR A 65 11.52 13.74 -13.76
C THR A 65 11.72 13.40 -12.28
N ILE A 66 11.37 14.33 -11.39
CA ILE A 66 11.46 14.14 -9.94
C ILE A 66 10.57 12.98 -9.49
N LEU A 67 9.31 12.91 -9.99
CA LEU A 67 8.40 11.82 -9.63
C LEU A 67 8.85 10.46 -10.15
N SER A 68 9.32 10.39 -11.39
CA SER A 68 9.84 9.18 -12.02
C SER A 68 11.05 8.62 -11.28
N GLN A 69 12.02 9.49 -10.94
CA GLN A 69 13.20 9.13 -10.16
C GLN A 69 12.81 8.65 -8.75
N ALA A 70 11.99 9.42 -8.03
CA ALA A 70 11.54 9.09 -6.69
C ALA A 70 10.84 7.72 -6.62
N ALA A 71 9.95 7.42 -7.57
CA ALA A 71 9.23 6.15 -7.60
C ALA A 71 10.13 4.97 -8.03
N THR A 72 11.10 5.22 -8.92
CA THR A 72 12.11 4.22 -9.28
C THR A 72 12.96 3.86 -8.06
N GLU A 73 13.46 4.86 -7.34
CA GLU A 73 14.34 4.66 -6.19
C GLU A 73 13.60 4.07 -4.98
N ALA A 74 12.38 4.50 -4.70
CA ALA A 74 11.64 4.04 -3.52
C ALA A 74 10.94 2.69 -3.74
N TYR A 75 10.30 2.51 -4.89
CA TYR A 75 9.40 1.38 -5.18
C TYR A 75 9.93 0.43 -6.25
N GLY A 76 11.01 0.79 -6.96
CA GLY A 76 11.52 0.01 -8.07
C GLY A 76 10.66 0.10 -9.33
N PHE A 77 9.79 1.10 -9.45
CA PHE A 77 8.96 1.26 -10.64
C PHE A 77 9.84 1.51 -11.89
N PRO A 78 9.43 1.04 -13.08
CA PRO A 78 10.11 1.41 -14.30
C PRO A 78 10.14 2.94 -14.49
N PRO A 79 11.20 3.49 -15.09
CA PRO A 79 11.22 4.89 -15.48
C PRO A 79 9.97 5.27 -16.28
N HIS A 80 9.44 6.46 -16.02
CA HIS A 80 8.25 7.03 -16.69
C HIS A 80 6.92 6.32 -16.37
N PHE A 81 6.90 5.33 -15.47
CA PHE A 81 5.67 4.65 -15.06
C PHE A 81 4.58 5.60 -14.55
N ASN A 82 4.97 6.69 -13.87
CA ASN A 82 4.05 7.67 -13.29
C ASN A 82 3.85 8.93 -14.16
N ASP A 83 4.40 9.01 -15.38
CA ASP A 83 4.33 10.24 -16.19
C ASP A 83 2.88 10.65 -16.48
N GLY A 84 2.00 9.67 -16.66
CA GLY A 84 0.56 9.87 -16.87
C GLY A 84 -0.14 10.59 -15.71
N VAL A 85 0.35 10.48 -14.47
CA VAL A 85 -0.19 11.21 -13.32
C VAL A 85 0.05 12.71 -13.49
N VAL A 86 1.30 13.08 -13.82
CA VAL A 86 1.66 14.49 -14.03
C VAL A 86 0.97 15.05 -15.27
N ASP A 87 0.91 14.26 -16.35
CA ASP A 87 0.17 14.65 -17.56
C ASP A 87 -1.31 14.91 -17.28
N GLY A 88 -1.95 14.06 -16.46
CA GLY A 88 -3.34 14.25 -16.06
C GLY A 88 -3.55 15.55 -15.29
N ILE A 89 -2.69 15.83 -14.31
CA ILE A 89 -2.72 17.07 -13.51
C ILE A 89 -2.57 18.30 -14.39
N LEU A 90 -1.55 18.31 -15.27
CA LEU A 90 -1.25 19.44 -16.13
C LEU A 90 -2.35 19.65 -17.19
N LYS A 91 -2.85 18.58 -17.80
CA LYS A 91 -3.94 18.63 -18.79
C LYS A 91 -5.24 19.14 -18.18
N ALA A 92 -5.49 18.83 -16.91
CA ALA A 92 -6.65 19.31 -16.17
C ALA A 92 -6.43 20.70 -15.52
N HIS A 93 -5.26 21.31 -15.70
CA HIS A 93 -4.91 22.61 -15.12
C HIS A 93 -5.08 22.67 -13.59
N LEU A 94 -4.76 21.58 -12.89
CA LEU A 94 -4.89 21.50 -11.43
C LEU A 94 -3.72 22.17 -10.70
N GLN A 95 -2.58 22.33 -11.36
CA GLN A 95 -1.37 22.85 -10.75
C GLN A 95 -1.52 24.30 -10.30
N THR A 96 -1.03 24.61 -9.09
CA THR A 96 -1.05 25.98 -8.52
C THR A 96 0.33 26.63 -8.44
N THR A 97 1.34 25.97 -8.99
CA THR A 97 2.76 26.38 -9.00
C THR A 97 3.05 27.61 -9.87
N GLY A 98 2.11 27.98 -10.75
CA GLY A 98 2.30 29.04 -11.74
C GLY A 98 3.17 28.63 -12.93
N THR A 99 3.55 27.35 -13.04
CA THR A 99 4.27 26.78 -14.19
C THR A 99 3.48 25.64 -14.83
N ASN A 100 3.85 25.26 -16.05
CA ASN A 100 3.18 24.18 -16.81
C ASN A 100 3.93 22.84 -16.74
N ASP A 101 4.80 22.67 -15.74
CA ASP A 101 5.68 21.50 -15.62
C ASP A 101 5.77 20.93 -14.20
N THR A 102 5.29 21.66 -13.19
CA THR A 102 5.34 21.26 -11.78
C THR A 102 3.98 21.32 -11.12
N PHE A 103 3.78 20.50 -10.08
CA PHE A 103 2.61 20.54 -9.20
C PHE A 103 3.00 20.43 -7.73
N HIS A 104 2.12 20.83 -6.82
CA HIS A 104 2.17 20.52 -5.40
C HIS A 104 1.32 19.29 -5.11
N LEU A 105 1.69 18.45 -4.13
CA LEU A 105 0.87 17.29 -3.75
C LEU A 105 -0.58 17.69 -3.38
N GLY A 106 -0.74 18.84 -2.74
CA GLY A 106 -2.05 19.40 -2.38
C GLY A 106 -2.90 19.86 -3.56
N ASP A 107 -2.34 19.99 -4.77
CA ASP A 107 -3.13 20.29 -5.97
C ASP A 107 -4.11 19.15 -6.28
N LEU A 108 -3.77 17.92 -5.89
CA LEU A 108 -4.63 16.73 -6.01
C LEU A 108 -5.73 16.69 -4.92
N SER A 109 -5.76 17.65 -4.01
CA SER A 109 -6.76 17.78 -2.96
C SER A 109 -7.74 18.93 -3.22
N LEU A 110 -7.54 19.68 -4.31
CA LEU A 110 -8.41 20.82 -4.66
C LEU A 110 -9.78 20.30 -5.13
N PRO A 111 -10.87 21.06 -4.96
CA PRO A 111 -12.19 20.66 -5.45
C PRO A 111 -12.22 20.33 -6.95
N ALA A 112 -11.38 21.00 -7.75
CA ALA A 112 -11.25 20.76 -9.18
C ALA A 112 -10.63 19.38 -9.52
N SER A 113 -9.97 18.73 -8.56
CA SER A 113 -9.39 17.39 -8.74
C SER A 113 -10.45 16.27 -8.69
N HIS A 114 -11.63 16.56 -8.12
CA HIS A 114 -12.74 15.61 -8.05
C HIS A 114 -13.23 15.28 -9.46
N ASN A 115 -13.38 13.98 -9.76
CA ASN A 115 -13.65 13.42 -11.08
C ASN A 115 -12.57 13.65 -12.14
N VAL A 116 -11.39 14.11 -11.75
CA VAL A 116 -10.19 14.18 -12.61
C VAL A 116 -9.17 13.14 -12.18
N CYS A 117 -8.76 13.18 -10.92
CA CYS A 117 -7.83 12.24 -10.30
C CYS A 117 -8.27 11.80 -8.91
N GLU A 118 -9.01 12.65 -8.18
CA GLU A 118 -9.76 12.28 -6.98
C GLU A 118 -11.15 11.77 -7.38
N PHE A 119 -11.68 10.80 -6.64
CA PHE A 119 -12.96 10.16 -6.95
C PHE A 119 -13.62 9.55 -5.69
N ASP A 120 -14.95 9.45 -5.74
CA ASP A 120 -15.77 8.86 -4.66
C ASP A 120 -15.51 7.35 -4.49
N GLY A 121 -15.75 6.84 -3.28
CA GLY A 121 -15.53 5.42 -2.99
C GLY A 121 -14.05 5.06 -2.75
N SER A 122 -13.22 6.06 -2.44
CA SER A 122 -11.83 5.90 -2.04
C SER A 122 -11.63 4.89 -0.90
N LEU A 123 -10.54 4.12 -0.94
CA LEU A 123 -10.28 3.04 0.02
C LEU A 123 -10.06 3.51 1.47
N SER A 124 -9.51 4.71 1.65
CA SER A 124 -9.09 5.26 2.95
C SER A 124 -9.45 6.74 3.16
N ARG A 125 -10.13 7.37 2.21
CA ARG A 125 -10.56 8.78 2.24
C ARG A 125 -12.08 8.85 2.19
N GLY A 126 -12.64 9.92 2.76
CA GLY A 126 -14.05 10.27 2.56
C GLY A 126 -14.35 10.64 1.11
N ASP A 127 -15.64 10.68 0.78
CA ASP A 127 -16.10 11.23 -0.50
C ASP A 127 -16.20 12.77 -0.37
N THR A 128 -15.96 13.51 -1.47
CA THR A 128 -16.01 14.99 -1.47
C THR A 128 -17.36 15.52 -0.98
N PHE A 129 -18.44 14.76 -1.23
CA PHE A 129 -19.78 15.03 -0.71
C PHE A 129 -19.83 15.27 0.82
N PHE A 130 -18.97 14.61 1.59
CA PHE A 130 -18.91 14.76 3.05
C PHE A 130 -17.89 15.82 3.52
N GLY A 131 -17.17 16.46 2.60
CA GLY A 131 -16.33 17.62 2.84
C GLY A 131 -14.82 17.37 2.73
N ASP A 132 -14.30 16.26 3.26
CA ASP A 132 -12.87 15.92 3.21
C ASP A 132 -12.61 14.62 2.45
N ALA A 133 -12.09 14.75 1.23
CA ALA A 133 -11.65 13.64 0.39
C ALA A 133 -10.13 13.48 0.34
N SER A 134 -9.37 14.27 1.09
CA SER A 134 -7.90 14.29 1.01
C SER A 134 -7.24 13.54 2.15
N HIS A 135 -7.73 13.73 3.38
CA HIS A 135 -7.07 13.16 4.55
C HIS A 135 -7.47 11.71 4.79
N PHE A 136 -6.54 10.95 5.38
CA PHE A 136 -6.84 9.60 5.85
C PHE A 136 -8.00 9.62 6.84
N ASP A 137 -9.06 8.91 6.52
CA ASP A 137 -10.24 8.75 7.36
C ASP A 137 -10.23 7.35 7.99
N ILE A 138 -10.09 7.31 9.31
CA ILE A 138 -10.01 6.06 10.07
C ILE A 138 -11.31 5.25 10.00
N GLY A 139 -12.47 5.87 9.87
CA GLY A 139 -13.75 5.18 9.79
C GLY A 139 -13.90 4.45 8.46
N VAL A 140 -13.57 5.13 7.35
CA VAL A 140 -13.50 4.55 6.01
C VAL A 140 -12.45 3.45 5.97
N TRP A 141 -11.22 3.74 6.43
CA TRP A 141 -10.14 2.76 6.39
C TRP A 141 -10.42 1.54 7.27
N TYR A 142 -11.00 1.70 8.46
CA TYR A 142 -11.31 0.56 9.34
C TYR A 142 -12.26 -0.42 8.65
N ARG A 143 -13.30 0.07 7.94
CA ARG A 143 -14.22 -0.77 7.18
C ARG A 143 -13.56 -1.46 5.99
N THR A 144 -12.68 -0.76 5.27
CA THR A 144 -11.91 -1.36 4.17
C THR A 144 -10.89 -2.39 4.69
N GLY A 145 -10.08 -2.01 5.67
CA GLY A 145 -9.04 -2.84 6.29
C GLY A 145 -9.59 -4.09 6.97
N SER A 146 -10.77 -4.02 7.59
CA SER A 146 -11.45 -5.22 8.12
C SER A 146 -11.78 -6.22 7.01
N ARG A 147 -12.23 -5.75 5.85
CA ARG A 147 -12.53 -6.61 4.69
C ARG A 147 -11.29 -7.15 3.99
N LEU A 148 -10.18 -6.41 4.10
CA LEU A 148 -8.85 -6.89 3.74
C LEU A 148 -8.28 -7.88 4.79
N GLY A 149 -8.99 -8.12 5.89
CA GLY A 149 -8.57 -8.99 6.98
C GLY A 149 -7.35 -8.48 7.74
N LEU A 150 -7.07 -7.16 7.74
CA LEU A 150 -5.85 -6.57 8.33
C LEU A 150 -5.81 -6.64 9.86
N TYR A 151 -6.97 -6.72 10.48
CA TYR A 151 -7.14 -6.67 11.94
C TYR A 151 -7.54 -8.01 12.55
N ASP A 152 -7.69 -9.02 11.70
CA ASP A 152 -8.17 -10.32 12.13
C ASP A 152 -7.02 -11.24 12.53
N LEU A 153 -7.03 -11.57 13.82
CA LEU A 153 -6.32 -12.74 14.33
C LEU A 153 -7.13 -14.03 14.12
N ASN A 154 -8.39 -13.99 13.62
CA ASN A 154 -9.28 -15.16 13.44
C ASN A 154 -10.47 -15.04 12.42
N TYR A 155 -10.50 -14.12 11.43
CA TYR A 155 -11.58 -14.11 10.42
C TYR A 155 -11.50 -15.32 9.48
N ASP A 156 -12.60 -16.04 9.34
CA ASP A 156 -12.85 -16.93 8.21
C ASP A 156 -13.74 -16.20 7.19
N HIS A 157 -13.22 -15.98 5.99
CA HIS A 157 -13.94 -15.34 4.87
C HIS A 157 -15.14 -16.16 4.36
N LYS A 158 -15.39 -17.36 4.88
CA LYS A 158 -16.49 -18.21 4.42
C LYS A 158 -17.89 -17.67 4.71
N HIS A 159 -18.12 -16.73 5.62
CA HIS A 159 -19.50 -16.40 6.03
C HIS A 159 -20.14 -15.17 5.37
N VAL A 160 -19.50 -14.53 4.40
CA VAL A 160 -20.12 -13.43 3.64
C VAL A 160 -20.10 -13.80 2.16
N PHE A 161 -21.29 -13.96 1.58
CA PHE A 161 -21.59 -14.57 0.26
C PHE A 161 -21.74 -16.09 0.24
N HIS A 162 -22.69 -16.62 1.03
CA HIS A 162 -23.34 -17.88 0.69
C HIS A 162 -24.67 -17.61 -0.04
N SER A 163 -24.63 -17.58 -1.37
CA SER A 163 -25.74 -18.13 -2.15
C SER A 163 -25.51 -19.64 -2.25
N GLY A 164 -26.09 -20.40 -1.32
CA GLY A 164 -26.37 -21.84 -1.41
C GLY A 164 -25.20 -22.79 -1.73
N GLY A 165 -24.71 -23.53 -0.73
CA GLY A 165 -23.86 -24.70 -0.96
C GLY A 165 -23.19 -25.24 0.31
N SER A 166 -23.79 -26.25 0.93
CA SER A 166 -23.25 -26.99 2.08
C SER A 166 -22.07 -27.86 1.68
N SER A 167 -20.97 -27.85 2.44
CA SER A 167 -20.19 -29.08 2.67
C SER A 167 -19.37 -29.04 3.96
N ASN A 168 -19.38 -30.20 4.60
CA ASN A 168 -18.85 -30.60 5.90
C ASN A 168 -17.32 -30.87 5.81
N GLY A 169 -16.53 -30.53 6.83
CA GLY A 169 -15.09 -30.84 6.84
C GLY A 169 -14.42 -30.69 8.20
N THR A 170 -14.07 -31.83 8.80
CA THR A 170 -13.43 -32.05 10.10
C THR A 170 -12.03 -31.44 10.27
N ALA A 171 -11.75 -30.94 11.48
CA ALA A 171 -10.46 -30.41 11.92
C ALA A 171 -9.40 -31.52 12.10
N GLY A 172 -8.19 -31.28 11.58
CA GLY A 172 -6.99 -32.10 11.76
C GLY A 172 -5.82 -31.29 12.34
N ASN A 173 -5.11 -31.91 13.28
CA ASN A 173 -4.11 -31.32 14.17
C ASN A 173 -2.67 -31.39 13.59
N GLY A 174 -1.88 -30.31 13.78
CA GLY A 174 -0.42 -30.31 13.95
C GLY A 174 0.50 -30.55 12.73
N SER A 175 1.08 -29.47 12.16
CA SER A 175 2.43 -29.52 11.56
C SER A 175 3.07 -28.11 11.49
N THR A 176 4.37 -28.05 11.72
CA THR A 176 5.23 -26.86 11.65
C THR A 176 5.60 -26.54 10.19
N ALA A 177 4.90 -25.58 9.54
CA ALA A 177 5.36 -24.87 8.33
C ALA A 177 4.32 -23.82 7.87
N ASN A 178 4.83 -22.68 7.36
CA ASN A 178 4.16 -21.60 6.61
C ASN A 178 3.17 -20.69 7.38
N PRO A 179 3.35 -19.34 7.39
CA PRO A 179 2.27 -18.45 7.78
C PRO A 179 1.18 -18.57 6.72
N GLY A 180 0.09 -19.23 7.07
CA GLY A 180 -1.00 -19.55 6.15
C GLY A 180 -1.67 -18.32 5.49
N PRO A 181 -2.76 -18.52 4.73
CA PRO A 181 -3.52 -17.49 4.00
C PRO A 181 -4.09 -16.32 4.86
N THR A 182 -3.72 -16.22 6.14
CA THR A 182 -4.08 -15.16 7.08
C THR A 182 -3.09 -13.98 7.09
N ALA A 183 -1.88 -14.09 6.50
CA ALA A 183 -0.85 -13.04 6.56
C ALA A 183 -0.83 -12.07 5.36
N TYR A 184 -1.57 -12.38 4.29
CA TYR A 184 -1.50 -11.66 3.01
C TYR A 184 -2.87 -11.17 2.55
N VAL A 185 -2.87 -10.14 1.70
CA VAL A 185 -4.00 -9.65 0.92
C VAL A 185 -3.83 -10.18 -0.50
N SER A 186 -4.73 -11.07 -0.92
CA SER A 186 -4.79 -11.53 -2.31
C SER A 186 -5.50 -10.51 -3.20
N VAL A 187 -5.38 -10.69 -4.52
CA VAL A 187 -6.13 -9.88 -5.50
C VAL A 187 -7.64 -10.02 -5.28
N GLU A 188 -8.13 -11.23 -5.02
CA GLU A 188 -9.55 -11.47 -4.72
C GLU A 188 -10.01 -10.73 -3.47
N THR A 189 -9.27 -10.83 -2.37
CA THR A 189 -9.60 -10.11 -1.12
C THR A 189 -9.62 -8.59 -1.35
N ALA A 190 -8.65 -8.06 -2.10
CA ALA A 190 -8.59 -6.65 -2.47
C ALA A 190 -9.82 -6.22 -3.28
N THR A 191 -10.19 -7.00 -4.31
CA THR A 191 -11.35 -6.73 -5.17
C THR A 191 -12.65 -6.74 -4.37
N LEU A 192 -12.86 -7.74 -3.51
CA LEU A 192 -14.06 -7.83 -2.69
C LEU A 192 -14.17 -6.69 -1.68
N ALA A 193 -13.04 -6.28 -1.07
CA ALA A 193 -13.00 -5.14 -0.15
C ALA A 193 -13.32 -3.82 -0.89
N GLN A 194 -12.74 -3.62 -2.07
CA GLN A 194 -13.03 -2.47 -2.93
C GLN A 194 -14.51 -2.42 -3.33
N ALA A 195 -15.07 -3.53 -3.82
CA ALA A 195 -16.47 -3.60 -4.22
C ALA A 195 -17.44 -3.31 -3.06
N ALA A 196 -17.10 -3.75 -1.84
CA ALA A 196 -17.85 -3.41 -0.65
C ALA A 196 -17.76 -1.92 -0.30
N ARG A 197 -16.55 -1.33 -0.34
CA ARG A 197 -16.36 0.12 -0.11
C ARG A 197 -17.12 0.97 -1.12
N TYR A 198 -17.14 0.54 -2.37
CA TYR A 198 -17.87 1.20 -3.44
C TYR A 198 -19.39 1.18 -3.20
N ARG A 199 -19.95 0.02 -2.82
CA ARG A 199 -21.36 -0.11 -2.43
C ARG A 199 -21.72 0.77 -1.22
N GLU A 200 -20.84 0.87 -0.24
CA GLU A 200 -21.04 1.74 0.91
C GLU A 200 -21.07 3.23 0.51
N ALA A 201 -20.15 3.69 -0.35
CA ALA A 201 -20.17 5.07 -0.83
C ALA A 201 -21.45 5.35 -1.61
N MET A 202 -21.81 4.50 -2.59
CA MET A 202 -23.03 4.69 -3.39
C MET A 202 -24.29 4.77 -2.53
N ALA A 203 -24.35 4.02 -1.42
CA ALA A 203 -25.50 4.05 -0.52
C ALA A 203 -25.54 5.31 0.36
N ALA A 204 -24.39 5.88 0.72
CA ALA A 204 -24.28 6.99 1.65
C ALA A 204 -24.21 8.36 0.96
N ASN A 205 -23.59 8.43 -0.22
CA ASN A 205 -23.38 9.64 -0.99
C ASN A 205 -24.46 9.76 -2.08
N LYS A 206 -25.40 10.68 -1.89
CA LYS A 206 -26.50 10.90 -2.87
C LYS A 206 -26.04 11.53 -4.18
N ASP A 207 -24.85 12.14 -4.18
CA ASP A 207 -24.23 12.77 -5.34
C ASP A 207 -23.07 11.90 -5.85
N PHE A 208 -23.07 10.60 -5.51
CA PHE A 208 -22.01 9.66 -5.83
C PHE A 208 -21.74 9.66 -7.33
N THR A 209 -20.49 9.97 -7.67
CA THR A 209 -20.01 9.89 -9.02
C THR A 209 -19.15 8.66 -9.18
N VAL A 210 -19.45 7.90 -10.22
CA VAL A 210 -18.54 6.91 -10.76
C VAL A 210 -17.44 7.68 -11.48
N GLY A 211 -16.58 8.38 -10.72
CA GLY A 211 -15.32 8.87 -11.24
C GLY A 211 -14.63 7.69 -11.90
N VAL A 212 -14.03 7.94 -13.09
CA VAL A 212 -13.48 6.96 -14.06
C VAL A 212 -13.52 5.54 -13.49
N VAL A 213 -14.39 4.64 -13.98
CA VAL A 213 -14.53 3.24 -13.48
C VAL A 213 -13.17 2.52 -13.30
N ASN A 214 -12.11 2.98 -13.97
CA ASN A 214 -10.72 2.55 -13.83
C ASN A 214 -9.95 3.10 -12.59
N GLY A 215 -10.43 4.13 -11.90
CA GLY A 215 -9.79 4.78 -10.75
C GLY A 215 -9.79 3.89 -9.51
N SER A 216 -10.92 3.23 -9.22
CA SER A 216 -11.00 2.27 -8.10
C SER A 216 -10.17 1.01 -8.37
N ILE A 217 -10.35 0.37 -9.53
CA ILE A 217 -9.56 -0.78 -10.00
C ILE A 217 -8.07 -0.46 -9.98
N GLY A 218 -7.70 0.69 -10.56
CA GLY A 218 -6.32 1.16 -10.60
C GLY A 218 -5.74 1.40 -9.21
N THR A 219 -6.54 1.85 -8.24
CA THR A 219 -6.07 2.08 -6.86
C THR A 219 -5.73 0.78 -6.15
N SER A 220 -6.57 -0.25 -6.27
CA SER A 220 -6.25 -1.56 -5.69
C SER A 220 -5.06 -2.21 -6.38
N ALA A 221 -5.02 -2.16 -7.71
CA ALA A 221 -3.87 -2.64 -8.47
C ALA A 221 -2.58 -1.92 -8.06
N PHE A 222 -2.63 -0.60 -7.83
CA PHE A 222 -1.47 0.20 -7.48
C PHE A 222 -0.89 -0.16 -6.11
N TYR A 223 -1.71 -0.22 -5.05
CA TYR A 223 -1.15 -0.57 -3.72
C TYR A 223 -0.67 -2.03 -3.69
N LEU A 224 -1.37 -2.94 -4.38
CA LEU A 224 -0.93 -4.33 -4.52
C LEU A 224 0.40 -4.39 -5.26
N TYR A 225 0.52 -3.72 -6.41
CA TYR A 225 1.77 -3.64 -7.17
C TYR A 225 2.93 -3.08 -6.34
N THR A 226 2.67 -2.00 -5.58
CA THR A 226 3.68 -1.36 -4.73
C THR A 226 4.12 -2.30 -3.61
N MET A 227 3.18 -2.98 -2.94
CA MET A 227 3.39 -3.85 -1.78
C MET A 227 3.43 -5.34 -2.12
N TRP A 228 3.71 -5.70 -3.38
CA TRP A 228 3.67 -7.10 -3.82
C TRP A 228 4.87 -7.91 -3.32
N ASP A 229 4.60 -9.11 -2.82
CA ASP A 229 5.60 -10.15 -2.59
C ASP A 229 5.48 -11.21 -3.69
N ASP A 230 6.48 -11.26 -4.57
CA ASP A 230 6.52 -12.19 -5.69
C ASP A 230 6.56 -13.66 -5.25
N ALA A 231 7.14 -13.98 -4.09
CA ALA A 231 7.17 -15.36 -3.60
C ALA A 231 5.80 -15.81 -3.10
N ALA A 232 5.05 -14.90 -2.48
CA ALA A 232 3.71 -15.18 -1.96
C ALA A 232 2.59 -14.97 -2.99
N GLN A 233 2.87 -14.28 -4.11
CA GLN A 233 1.86 -13.85 -5.09
C GLN A 233 0.70 -13.09 -4.42
N ALA A 234 1.04 -12.24 -3.44
CA ALA A 234 0.09 -11.46 -2.66
C ALA A 234 0.82 -10.31 -1.94
N ALA A 235 0.07 -9.37 -1.34
CA ALA A 235 0.66 -8.28 -0.55
C ALA A 235 0.63 -8.61 0.95
N PRO A 236 1.76 -8.61 1.68
CA PRO A 236 1.75 -8.80 3.12
C PRO A 236 0.87 -7.77 3.83
N LYS A 237 0.02 -8.21 4.75
CA LYS A 237 -0.92 -7.32 5.47
C LYS A 237 -0.19 -6.22 6.24
N SER A 238 0.96 -6.52 6.84
CA SER A 238 1.80 -5.53 7.53
C SER A 238 2.29 -4.42 6.60
N TRP A 239 2.56 -4.75 5.33
CA TRP A 239 2.98 -3.78 4.33
C TRP A 239 1.82 -2.89 3.91
N VAL A 240 0.65 -3.48 3.66
CA VAL A 240 -0.60 -2.74 3.35
C VAL A 240 -0.96 -1.79 4.50
N ARG A 241 -0.85 -2.23 5.75
CA ARG A 241 -1.09 -1.37 6.93
C ARG A 241 -0.13 -0.20 6.97
N SER A 242 1.18 -0.44 6.84
CA SER A 242 2.19 0.63 6.79
C SER A 242 1.91 1.64 5.66
N PHE A 243 1.49 1.15 4.49
CA PHE A 243 1.21 1.98 3.33
C PHE A 243 0.04 2.95 3.56
N PHE A 244 -1.07 2.48 4.14
CA PHE A 244 -2.27 3.30 4.33
C PHE A 244 -2.33 4.01 5.70
N GLU A 245 -1.98 3.34 6.79
CA GLU A 245 -2.11 3.87 8.17
C GLU A 245 -0.97 4.81 8.54
N GLU A 246 0.25 4.52 8.05
CA GLU A 246 1.45 5.28 8.42
C GLU A 246 1.96 6.15 7.26
N GLU A 247 1.47 5.93 6.04
CA GLU A 247 2.08 6.46 4.81
C GLU A 247 3.61 6.33 4.86
N ARG A 248 4.05 5.09 5.11
CA ARG A 248 5.45 4.70 5.30
C ARG A 248 5.81 3.43 4.51
N ILE A 249 7.01 3.39 3.93
CA ILE A 249 7.57 2.17 3.33
C ILE A 249 7.83 1.14 4.45
N PRO A 250 7.37 -0.10 4.32
CA PRO A 250 7.42 -1.09 5.40
C PRO A 250 8.80 -1.76 5.59
N TYR A 251 9.89 -1.00 5.59
CA TYR A 251 11.25 -1.53 5.81
C TYR A 251 11.36 -2.34 7.11
N LYS A 252 10.71 -1.87 8.19
CA LYS A 252 10.61 -2.58 9.47
C LYS A 252 9.93 -3.96 9.38
N TYR A 253 9.20 -4.23 8.31
CA TYR A 253 8.49 -5.49 8.05
C TYR A 253 9.12 -6.30 6.91
N GLY A 254 10.36 -5.99 6.54
CA GLY A 254 11.11 -6.74 5.53
C GLY A 254 10.79 -6.34 4.08
N PHE A 255 10.24 -5.14 3.85
CA PHE A 255 10.15 -4.61 2.49
C PHE A 255 11.54 -4.62 1.83
N PRO A 256 11.66 -5.04 0.56
CA PRO A 256 12.96 -5.11 -0.12
C PRO A 256 13.73 -3.79 -0.10
N SER A 257 15.05 -3.87 -0.27
CA SER A 257 15.90 -2.69 -0.39
C SER A 257 15.37 -1.71 -1.44
N PRO A 258 15.55 -0.39 -1.25
CA PRO A 258 15.15 0.63 -2.22
C PRO A 258 15.61 0.27 -3.64
N GLY A 259 14.74 0.47 -4.62
CA GLY A 259 15.06 0.32 -6.04
C GLY A 259 15.04 -1.11 -6.58
N ALA A 260 14.66 -2.12 -5.78
CA ALA A 260 14.45 -3.48 -6.27
C ALA A 260 13.45 -3.48 -7.44
N PRO A 261 13.85 -3.81 -8.69
CA PRO A 261 13.03 -3.55 -9.86
C PRO A 261 11.71 -4.32 -9.84
N LYS A 262 10.61 -3.61 -10.11
CA LYS A 262 9.30 -4.21 -10.35
C LYS A 262 9.03 -4.38 -11.83
N ARG A 263 8.30 -5.44 -12.17
CA ARG A 263 7.91 -5.75 -13.55
C ARG A 263 6.85 -4.76 -14.04
N GLY A 264 7.13 -4.05 -15.13
CA GLY A 264 6.29 -2.92 -15.57
C GLY A 264 4.88 -3.29 -16.05
N ASP A 265 4.67 -4.51 -16.53
CA ASP A 265 3.36 -5.02 -16.95
C ASP A 265 2.49 -5.53 -15.78
N HIS A 266 3.08 -5.76 -14.61
CA HIS A 266 2.38 -6.40 -13.49
C HIS A 266 1.22 -5.56 -12.95
N MET A 267 1.34 -4.22 -12.94
CA MET A 267 0.21 -3.37 -12.57
C MET A 267 -0.99 -3.55 -13.52
N ARG A 268 -0.74 -3.72 -14.82
CA ARG A 268 -1.80 -3.98 -15.82
C ARG A 268 -2.41 -5.36 -15.60
N GLU A 269 -1.61 -6.38 -15.29
CA GLU A 269 -2.09 -7.73 -14.98
C GLU A 269 -2.98 -7.73 -13.73
N LEU A 270 -2.56 -7.05 -12.66
CA LEU A 270 -3.36 -6.89 -11.44
C LEU A 270 -4.67 -6.15 -11.73
N SER A 271 -4.61 -5.08 -12.53
CA SER A 271 -5.81 -4.34 -12.95
C SER A 271 -6.79 -5.23 -13.72
N GLN A 272 -6.28 -6.07 -14.62
CA GLN A 272 -7.09 -7.01 -15.39
C GLN A 272 -7.73 -8.06 -14.48
N GLN A 273 -6.96 -8.66 -13.55
CA GLN A 273 -7.53 -9.64 -12.60
C GLN A 273 -8.61 -9.02 -11.72
N ILE A 274 -8.42 -7.79 -11.23
CA ILE A 274 -9.44 -7.08 -10.45
C ILE A 274 -10.69 -6.82 -11.31
N TYR A 275 -10.51 -6.43 -12.57
CA TYR A 275 -11.61 -6.25 -13.52
C TYR A 275 -12.37 -7.55 -13.74
N ASP A 276 -11.67 -8.65 -14.02
CA ASP A 276 -12.26 -9.97 -14.30
C ASP A 276 -13.07 -10.46 -13.10
N ILE A 277 -12.52 -10.36 -11.88
CA ILE A 277 -13.23 -10.71 -10.64
C ILE A 277 -14.45 -9.80 -10.41
N THR A 278 -14.32 -8.50 -10.70
CA THR A 278 -15.43 -7.53 -10.55
C THR A 278 -16.58 -7.85 -11.51
N MET A 279 -16.26 -8.30 -12.72
CA MET A 279 -17.22 -8.60 -13.78
C MET A 279 -17.70 -10.07 -13.77
N GLY A 280 -17.02 -10.95 -13.03
CA GLY A 280 -17.31 -12.38 -12.99
C GLY A 280 -16.98 -13.12 -14.28
N VAL A 281 -15.94 -12.68 -15.00
CA VAL A 281 -15.49 -13.23 -16.31
C VAL A 281 -14.19 -14.01 -16.21
#